data_AF-A0AAU5DJP3-F1
#
_entry.id   AF-A0AAU5DJP3-F1
#
_cell.length_a   1.000
_cell.length_b   1.000
_cell.length_c   1.000
_cell.angle_alpha   90.00
_cell.angle_beta   90.00
_cell.angle_gamma   90.00
#
_symmetry.space_group_name_H-M   'P 1'
#
loop_
_entity.id
_entity.type
_entity.pdbx_description
1 polymer ?
#
loop_
_entity_poly.entity_id
_entity_poly.type
_entity_poly.pdbx_seq_one_letter_code
_entity_poly.pdbx_strand_id
1 'polypeptide(L)'
;MYDQDVRTRLENAIKVMVRHPDARRRPLPSAKAGRLAMRELGMTRAARRQESSSGAYSAFIFIGDAVADAYHLAGERGLSPEGLDALHETRLTADQPFPGDAASDVIDLAHFFGNVLHLGAVAYDLCPEALIRHGLLHFNAERIGL
;
A
#
# COMPACT_ATOMS: atom_id res chain seq x y z
N MET A 1 18.88 -5.41 1.18
CA MET A 1 19.07 -3.96 0.98
C MET A 1 17.92 -3.52 0.10
N TYR A 2 16.99 -2.73 0.62
CA TYR A 2 15.84 -2.27 -0.16
C TYR A 2 16.36 -1.45 -1.35
N ASP A 3 15.90 -1.79 -2.54
CA ASP A 3 16.42 -1.22 -3.79
C ASP A 3 16.02 0.26 -3.88
N GLN A 4 17.01 1.13 -4.08
CA GLN A 4 16.83 2.57 -4.19
C GLN A 4 15.85 2.94 -5.32
N ASP A 5 15.77 2.13 -6.37
CA ASP A 5 14.84 2.32 -7.48
C ASP A 5 13.40 1.94 -7.10
N VAL A 6 13.21 0.92 -6.26
CA VAL A 6 11.90 0.54 -5.71
C VAL A 6 11.41 1.63 -4.75
N ARG A 7 12.29 2.09 -3.85
CA ARG A 7 12.00 3.21 -2.94
C ARG A 7 11.51 4.44 -3.69
N THR A 8 12.26 4.87 -4.71
CA THR A 8 11.94 6.08 -5.47
C THR A 8 10.60 5.97 -6.18
N ARG A 9 10.29 4.80 -6.74
CA ARG A 9 8.98 4.52 -7.35
C ARG A 9 7.85 4.56 -6.34
N LEU A 10 8.04 3.99 -5.15
CA LEU A 10 7.04 4.03 -4.08
C LEU A 10 6.78 5.47 -3.60
N GLU A 11 7.83 6.24 -3.33
CA GLU A 11 7.68 7.64 -2.92
C GLU A 11 6.94 8.47 -3.98
N ASN A 12 7.21 8.23 -5.27
CA ASN A 12 6.48 8.88 -6.37
C ASN A 12 5.03 8.42 -6.43
N ALA A 13 4.75 7.12 -6.28
CA ALA A 13 3.39 6.58 -6.23
C ALA A 13 2.58 7.21 -5.09
N ILE A 14 3.17 7.36 -3.91
CA ILE A 14 2.55 8.05 -2.76
C ILE A 14 2.25 9.51 -3.13
N LYS A 15 3.24 10.26 -3.62
CA LYS A 15 3.09 11.68 -4.00
C LYS A 15 1.99 11.90 -5.04
N VAL A 16 1.93 11.05 -6.07
CA VAL A 16 0.92 11.14 -7.12
C VAL A 16 -0.46 10.77 -6.56
N MET A 17 -0.53 9.74 -5.73
CA MET A 17 -1.79 9.31 -5.11
C MET A 17 -2.37 10.40 -4.20
N VAL A 18 -1.60 10.99 -3.29
CA VAL A 18 -2.12 11.95 -2.29
C VAL A 18 -2.62 13.26 -2.91
N ARG A 19 -2.25 13.54 -4.17
CA ARG A 19 -2.81 14.65 -4.97
C ARG A 19 -4.24 14.37 -5.46
N HIS A 20 -4.71 13.12 -5.43
CA HIS A 20 -6.09 12.78 -5.77
C HIS A 20 -7.04 13.32 -4.69
N PRO A 21 -8.17 13.97 -5.06
CA PRO A 21 -9.06 14.64 -4.10
C PRO A 21 -9.60 13.71 -3.01
N ASP A 22 -9.87 12.46 -3.37
CA ASP A 22 -10.38 11.45 -2.42
C ASP A 22 -9.29 10.63 -1.70
N ALA A 23 -8.00 10.88 -1.94
CA ALA A 23 -6.94 10.02 -1.38
C ALA A 23 -6.90 10.04 0.15
N ARG A 24 -7.25 11.20 0.73
CA ARG A 24 -7.31 11.45 2.17
C ARG A 24 -8.72 11.33 2.75
N ARG A 25 -9.68 10.79 1.97
CA ARG A 25 -11.04 10.56 2.45
C ARG A 25 -11.02 9.56 3.61
N ARG A 26 -11.91 9.82 4.56
CA ARG A 26 -12.19 9.01 5.74
C ARG A 26 -13.71 8.89 5.92
N PRO A 27 -14.22 7.80 6.52
CA PRO A 27 -13.50 6.60 6.92
C PRO A 27 -13.07 5.72 5.72
N LEU A 28 -13.72 5.88 4.57
CA LEU A 28 -13.52 4.99 3.43
C LEU A 28 -12.34 5.42 2.55
N PRO A 29 -11.37 4.52 2.30
CA PRO A 29 -10.33 4.74 1.31
C PRO A 29 -10.88 4.85 -0.13
N SER A 30 -10.04 5.28 -1.07
CA SER A 30 -10.40 5.49 -2.48
C SER A 30 -9.70 4.49 -3.39
N ALA A 31 -10.49 3.60 -4.02
CA ALA A 31 -9.97 2.64 -5.00
C ALA A 31 -9.42 3.34 -6.26
N LYS A 32 -9.92 4.55 -6.57
CA LYS A 32 -9.38 5.37 -7.67
C LYS A 32 -7.99 5.90 -7.34
N ALA A 33 -7.79 6.41 -6.13
CA ALA A 33 -6.48 6.82 -5.64
C ALA A 33 -5.51 5.63 -5.60
N GLY A 34 -5.94 4.49 -5.03
CA GLY A 34 -5.12 3.27 -5.02
C GLY A 34 -4.72 2.82 -6.43
N ARG A 35 -5.63 2.87 -7.40
CA ARG A 35 -5.33 2.54 -8.80
C ARG A 35 -4.31 3.47 -9.43
N LEU A 36 -4.34 4.76 -9.08
CA LEU A 36 -3.36 5.73 -9.53
C LEU A 36 -1.97 5.39 -8.97
N ALA A 37 -1.87 5.08 -7.68
CA ALA A 37 -0.63 4.65 -7.06
C ALA A 37 -0.06 3.38 -7.71
N MET A 38 -0.89 2.35 -7.89
CA MET A 38 -0.46 1.09 -8.50
C MET A 38 0.01 1.25 -9.95
N ARG A 39 -0.49 2.25 -10.70
CA ARG A 39 0.02 2.53 -12.05
C ARG A 39 1.46 3.03 -12.03
N GLU A 40 1.79 3.90 -11.08
CA GLU A 40 3.16 4.39 -10.89
C GLU A 40 4.12 3.27 -10.48
N LEU A 41 3.62 2.29 -9.73
CA LEU A 41 4.36 1.07 -9.37
C LEU A 41 4.50 0.05 -10.51
N GLY A 42 4.00 0.37 -11.72
CA GLY A 42 4.15 -0.50 -12.89
C GLY A 42 3.03 -1.53 -13.05
N MET A 43 1.96 -1.49 -12.25
CA MET A 43 0.75 -2.31 -12.41
C MET A 43 -0.10 -1.85 -13.62
N THR A 44 0.51 -1.88 -14.80
CA THR A 44 -0.11 -1.50 -16.06
C THR A 44 -1.06 -2.59 -16.56
N ARG A 45 -1.88 -2.27 -17.57
CA ARG A 45 -2.68 -3.28 -18.27
C ARG A 45 -1.81 -4.29 -19.04
N ALA A 46 -0.56 -3.93 -19.38
CA ALA A 46 0.37 -4.80 -20.09
C ALA A 46 1.03 -5.82 -19.15
N ALA A 47 1.48 -5.40 -17.96
CA ALA A 47 1.99 -6.29 -16.91
C ALA A 47 0.96 -7.36 -16.51
N ARG A 48 -0.31 -6.95 -16.34
CA ARG A 48 -1.45 -7.86 -16.06
C ARG A 48 -1.74 -8.90 -17.15
N ARG A 49 -1.34 -8.65 -18.40
CA ARG A 49 -1.55 -9.59 -19.52
C ARG A 49 -0.41 -10.60 -19.65
N GLN A 50 0.81 -10.24 -19.22
CA GLN A 50 1.96 -11.15 -19.24
C GLN A 50 1.86 -12.24 -18.15
N GLU A 51 1.19 -11.97 -17.03
CA GLU A 51 1.03 -12.93 -15.91
C GLU A 51 -0.22 -13.84 -16.00
N SER A 52 -0.67 -14.26 -17.19
CA SER A 52 -1.98 -14.92 -17.30
C SER A 52 -2.15 -16.19 -16.45
N SER A 53 -3.00 -16.13 -15.42
CA SER A 53 -4.19 -17.00 -15.18
C SER A 53 -4.94 -16.40 -13.97
N SER A 54 -6.14 -15.86 -14.18
CA SER A 54 -6.88 -14.97 -13.26
C SER A 54 -6.23 -13.60 -12.99
N GLY A 55 -6.88 -12.53 -13.47
CA GLY A 55 -6.51 -11.14 -13.16
C GLY A 55 -6.56 -10.79 -11.66
N ALA A 56 -7.19 -11.62 -10.83
CA ALA A 56 -7.20 -11.47 -9.38
C ALA A 56 -5.91 -12.00 -8.72
N TYR A 57 -5.30 -13.07 -9.25
CA TYR A 57 -4.06 -13.62 -8.69
C TYR A 57 -2.87 -12.69 -8.94
N SER A 58 -2.70 -12.22 -10.18
CA SER A 58 -1.71 -11.16 -10.49
C SER A 58 -1.94 -9.91 -9.64
N ALA A 59 -3.19 -9.48 -9.48
CA ALA A 59 -3.51 -8.35 -8.60
C ALA A 59 -3.14 -8.62 -7.14
N PHE A 60 -3.32 -9.85 -6.64
CA PHE A 60 -2.93 -10.24 -5.29
C PHE A 60 -1.42 -10.11 -5.07
N ILE A 61 -0.61 -10.61 -6.00
CA ILE A 61 0.85 -10.49 -5.93
C ILE A 61 1.28 -9.02 -5.98
N PHE A 62 0.87 -8.27 -7.01
CA PHE A 62 1.27 -6.87 -7.15
C PHE A 62 0.86 -5.98 -5.97
N ILE A 63 -0.36 -6.16 -5.47
CA ILE A 63 -0.86 -5.38 -4.34
C ILE A 63 -0.16 -5.82 -3.05
N GLY A 64 0.09 -7.11 -2.90
CA GLY A 64 0.84 -7.66 -1.77
C GLY A 64 2.30 -7.20 -1.72
N ASP A 65 2.98 -7.13 -2.86
CA ASP A 65 4.33 -6.56 -2.97
C ASP A 65 4.34 -5.07 -2.62
N ALA A 66 3.35 -4.31 -3.10
CA ALA A 66 3.22 -2.89 -2.72
C ALA A 66 2.96 -2.69 -1.21
N VAL A 67 2.30 -3.66 -0.56
CA VAL A 67 2.14 -3.68 0.91
C VAL A 67 3.48 -3.99 1.59
N ALA A 68 4.28 -4.93 1.08
CA ALA A 68 5.63 -5.19 1.58
C ALA A 68 6.56 -3.97 1.44
N ASP A 69 6.56 -3.31 0.27
CA ASP A 69 7.31 -2.08 0.01
C ASP A 69 6.90 -0.96 1.00
N ALA A 70 5.61 -0.85 1.31
CA ALA A 70 5.12 0.10 2.32
C ALA A 70 5.66 -0.21 3.72
N TYR A 71 5.80 -1.48 4.09
CA TYR A 71 6.44 -1.87 5.36
C TYR A 71 7.93 -1.56 5.39
N HIS A 72 8.65 -1.78 4.28
CA HIS A 72 10.06 -1.35 4.17
C HIS A 72 10.21 0.15 4.35
N LEU A 73 9.38 0.94 3.65
CA LEU A 73 9.41 2.41 3.77
C LEU A 73 8.96 2.90 5.16
N ALA A 74 8.03 2.21 5.82
CA ALA A 74 7.67 2.48 7.21
C ALA A 74 8.86 2.27 8.14
N GLY A 75 9.59 1.17 7.98
CA GLY A 75 10.80 0.87 8.76
C GLY A 75 11.87 1.94 8.62
N GLU A 76 12.11 2.45 7.40
CA GLU A 76 13.03 3.58 7.16
C GLU A 76 12.62 4.87 7.87
N ARG A 77 11.33 5.02 8.18
CA ARG A 77 10.75 6.16 8.90
C ARG A 77 10.58 5.91 10.40
N GLY A 78 11.14 4.81 10.92
CA GLY A 78 11.06 4.44 12.33
C GLY A 78 9.71 3.87 12.77
N LEU A 79 8.87 3.41 11.82
CA LEU A 79 7.56 2.83 12.09
C LEU A 79 7.59 1.32 11.82
N SER A 80 7.11 0.51 12.77
CA SER A 80 6.97 -0.93 12.56
C SER A 80 5.79 -1.26 11.62
N PRO A 81 5.74 -2.46 11.03
CA PRO A 81 4.58 -2.90 10.27
C PRO A 81 3.27 -2.78 11.06
N GLU A 82 3.27 -3.18 12.33
CA GLU A 82 2.11 -3.08 13.23
C GLU A 82 1.71 -1.62 13.48
N GLY A 83 2.70 -0.71 13.52
CA GLY A 83 2.44 0.73 13.60
C GLY A 83 1.74 1.26 12.34
N LEU A 84 2.14 0.78 11.16
CA LEU A 84 1.47 1.15 9.90
C LEU A 84 0.04 0.60 9.85
N ASP A 85 -0.16 -0.65 10.27
CA ASP A 85 -1.48 -1.28 10.36
C ASP A 85 -2.38 -0.51 11.35
N ALA A 86 -1.86 -0.09 12.51
CA ALA A 86 -2.61 0.72 13.47
C ALA A 86 -3.02 2.10 12.92
N LEU A 87 -2.17 2.74 12.12
CA LEU A 87 -2.51 3.97 11.41
C LEU A 87 -3.59 3.73 10.34
N HIS A 88 -3.53 2.58 9.66
CA HIS A 88 -4.59 2.17 8.74
C HIS A 88 -5.93 2.01 9.44
N GLU A 89 -5.97 1.33 10.59
CA GLU A 89 -7.19 1.16 11.39
C GLU A 89 -7.73 2.50 11.92
N THR A 90 -6.84 3.37 12.40
CA THR A 90 -7.21 4.73 12.82
C THR A 90 -7.91 5.47 11.69
N ARG A 91 -7.40 5.34 10.46
CA ARG A 91 -7.99 5.96 9.27
C ARG A 91 -9.40 5.45 8.97
N LEU A 92 -9.65 4.15 9.15
CA LEU A 92 -10.96 3.50 8.93
C LEU A 92 -12.02 3.92 9.96
N THR A 93 -11.60 4.45 11.11
CA THR A 93 -12.52 4.97 12.13
C THR A 93 -12.83 6.44 11.84
N ALA A 94 -14.09 6.84 11.64
CA ALA A 94 -14.43 8.19 11.15
C ALA A 94 -13.99 9.33 12.09
N ASP A 95 -14.02 9.11 13.40
CA ASP A 95 -13.87 10.17 14.42
C ASP A 95 -12.47 10.23 15.08
N GLN A 96 -11.56 9.31 14.73
CA GLN A 96 -10.27 9.20 15.42
C GLN A 96 -9.17 9.95 14.66
N PRO A 97 -8.66 11.11 15.09
CA PRO A 97 -7.55 11.76 14.38
C PRO A 97 -6.31 10.85 14.33
N PHE A 98 -5.44 11.05 13.33
CA PHE A 98 -4.10 10.48 13.39
C PHE A 98 -3.37 11.00 14.65
N PRO A 99 -2.40 10.25 15.21
CA PRO A 99 -1.58 10.73 16.31
C PRO A 99 -0.96 12.10 15.98
N GLY A 100 -1.01 13.04 16.94
CA GLY A 100 -0.59 14.43 16.69
C GLY A 100 0.91 14.60 16.42
N ASP A 101 1.70 13.59 16.77
CA ASP A 101 3.14 13.45 16.53
C ASP A 101 3.47 12.69 15.23
N ALA A 102 2.47 12.17 14.52
CA ALA A 102 2.69 11.49 13.25
C ALA A 102 3.20 12.46 12.18
N ALA A 103 4.37 12.17 11.63
CA ALA A 103 4.94 12.95 10.54
C ALA A 103 4.05 12.90 9.28
N SER A 104 4.03 13.98 8.50
CA SER A 104 3.16 14.11 7.32
C SER A 104 3.40 13.00 6.28
N ASP A 105 4.63 12.56 6.14
CA ASP A 105 5.02 11.50 5.21
C ASP A 105 4.51 10.13 5.69
N VAL A 106 4.56 9.85 6.99
CA VAL A 106 3.95 8.66 7.62
C VAL A 106 2.43 8.64 7.44
N ILE A 107 1.78 9.80 7.60
CA ILE A 107 0.35 9.93 7.31
C ILE A 107 0.07 9.64 5.83
N ASP A 108 0.86 10.17 4.90
CA ASP A 108 0.71 9.89 3.47
C ASP A 108 0.93 8.40 3.13
N LEU A 109 1.84 7.72 3.84
CA LEU A 109 2.05 6.29 3.72
C LEU A 109 0.84 5.48 4.21
N ALA A 110 0.22 5.85 5.35
CA ALA A 110 -1.00 5.21 5.84
C ALA A 110 -2.19 5.39 4.86
N HIS A 111 -2.26 6.55 4.19
CA HIS A 111 -3.24 6.76 3.12
C HIS A 111 -2.96 5.86 1.92
N PHE A 112 -1.69 5.73 1.52
CA PHE A 112 -1.29 4.83 0.45
C PHE A 112 -1.70 3.39 0.75
N PHE A 113 -1.28 2.90 1.91
CA PHE A 113 -1.56 1.56 2.39
C PHE A 113 -3.06 1.23 2.33
N GLY A 114 -3.91 2.03 2.97
CA GLY A 114 -5.35 1.77 2.95
C GLY A 114 -6.02 1.95 1.58
N ASN A 115 -5.51 2.83 0.70
CA ASN A 115 -6.06 3.01 -0.65
C ASN A 115 -5.75 1.81 -1.54
N VAL A 116 -4.56 1.23 -1.39
CA VAL A 116 -4.10 0.05 -2.13
C VAL A 116 -4.83 -1.21 -1.67
N LEU A 117 -5.01 -1.41 -0.36
CA LEU A 117 -5.84 -2.49 0.18
C LEU A 117 -7.30 -2.39 -0.28
N HIS A 118 -7.87 -1.18 -0.24
CA HIS A 118 -9.24 -0.96 -0.69
C HIS A 118 -9.41 -1.16 -2.20
N LEU A 119 -8.40 -0.85 -3.01
CA LEU A 119 -8.37 -1.24 -4.42
C LEU A 119 -8.44 -2.76 -4.57
N GLY A 120 -7.65 -3.50 -3.79
CA GLY A 120 -7.65 -4.97 -3.75
C GLY A 120 -9.04 -5.53 -3.49
N ALA A 121 -9.68 -5.06 -2.40
CA ALA A 121 -11.01 -5.49 -2.00
C ALA A 121 -12.08 -5.17 -3.05
N VAL A 122 -12.17 -3.92 -3.52
CA VAL A 122 -13.30 -3.49 -4.34
C VAL A 122 -13.14 -3.86 -5.81
N ALA A 123 -11.92 -3.85 -6.36
CA ALA A 123 -11.71 -4.08 -7.79
C ALA A 123 -11.37 -5.53 -8.15
N TYR A 124 -10.90 -6.31 -7.18
CA TYR A 124 -10.38 -7.66 -7.42
C TYR A 124 -10.93 -8.70 -6.45
N ASP A 125 -11.87 -8.32 -5.56
CA ASP A 125 -12.50 -9.21 -4.57
C ASP A 125 -11.48 -9.92 -3.66
N LEU A 126 -10.41 -9.19 -3.30
CA LEU A 126 -9.33 -9.70 -2.46
C LEU A 126 -9.57 -9.34 -0.99
N CYS A 127 -9.37 -10.32 -0.11
CA CYS A 127 -9.39 -10.11 1.34
C CYS A 127 -8.21 -9.22 1.78
N PRO A 128 -8.44 -8.03 2.38
CA PRO A 128 -7.38 -7.15 2.87
C PRO A 128 -6.42 -7.85 3.83
N GLU A 129 -6.93 -8.70 4.72
CA GLU A 129 -6.14 -9.46 5.69
C GLU A 129 -5.23 -10.49 4.99
N ALA A 130 -5.63 -11.01 3.83
CA ALA A 130 -4.77 -11.88 3.03
C ALA A 130 -3.63 -11.09 2.36
N LEU A 131 -3.91 -9.87 1.88
CA LEU A 131 -2.91 -8.97 1.31
C LEU A 131 -1.89 -8.51 2.36
N ILE A 132 -2.35 -8.14 3.56
CA ILE A 132 -1.52 -7.79 4.71
C ILE A 132 -0.60 -8.97 5.09
N ARG A 133 -1.17 -10.17 5.24
CA ARG A 133 -0.37 -11.37 5.55
C ARG A 133 0.67 -11.67 4.47
N HIS A 134 0.32 -11.53 3.20
CA HIS A 134 1.27 -11.72 2.10
C HIS A 134 2.39 -10.69 2.14
N GLY A 135 2.06 -9.41 2.28
CA GLY A 135 3.06 -8.34 2.36
C GLY A 135 3.98 -8.48 3.58
N LEU A 136 3.45 -8.90 4.74
CA LEU A 136 4.25 -9.21 5.93
C LEU A 136 5.20 -10.40 5.70
N LEU A 137 4.77 -11.43 4.97
CA LEU A 137 5.62 -12.57 4.63
C LEU A 137 6.77 -12.14 3.72
N HIS A 138 6.49 -11.38 2.66
CA HIS A 138 7.51 -10.85 1.75
C HIS A 138 8.49 -9.91 2.46
N PHE A 139 7.98 -8.94 3.23
CA PHE A 139 8.79 -8.05 4.06
C PHE A 139 9.75 -8.81 4.99
N ASN A 140 9.26 -9.87 5.62
CA ASN A 140 10.09 -10.68 6.51
C ASN A 140 11.12 -11.54 5.77
N ALA A 141 10.75 -12.14 4.62
CA ALA A 141 11.64 -12.93 3.79
C ALA A 141 12.84 -12.11 3.31
N GLU A 142 12.59 -10.90 2.79
CA GLU A 142 13.64 -9.99 2.34
C GLU A 142 14.56 -9.54 3.47
N ARG A 143 14.01 -9.36 4.68
CA ARG A 143 14.80 -8.99 5.87
C ARG A 143 15.74 -10.10 6.33
N ILE A 144 15.38 -11.37 6.11
CA ILE A 144 16.19 -12.54 6.50
C ILE A 144 17.03 -13.11 5.35
N GLY A 145 16.93 -12.54 4.14
CA GLY A 145 17.71 -12.94 2.97
C GLY A 145 17.25 -14.27 2.35
N LEU A 146 15.97 -14.59 2.48
CA LEU A 146 15.31 -15.73 1.83
C LEU A 146 14.51 -15.25 0.61
#